data_AF-A0A941S8E7-F1
#
_entry.id   AF-A0A941S8E7-F1
#
_cell.length_a   1.000
_cell.length_b   1.000
_cell.length_c   1.000
_cell.angle_alpha   90.00
_cell.angle_beta   90.00
_cell.angle_gamma   90.00
#
_symmetry.space_group_name_H-M   'P 1'
#
loop_
_entity.id
_entity.type
_entity.pdbx_description
1 polymer ?
#
loop_
_entity_poly.entity_id
_entity_poly.type
_entity_poly.pdbx_seq_one_letter_code
_entity_poly.pdbx_strand_id
1 'polypeptide(L)'
;MDRRDFIKATGGLIAGAAALPAHAQDAPPGRIVYPLNRNWRFSATPSEAGRAPRFDDSAFARVTIPHANIRLPWHGFDEKDFAFVSLYRRRFKLPPGLKGR
;
A
#
# COMPACT_ATOMS: atom_id res chain seq x y z
N MET A 1 36.97 -2.47 -35.00
CA MET A 1 36.02 -2.50 -33.87
C MET A 1 34.92 -3.48 -34.22
N ASP A 2 35.05 -4.72 -33.73
CA ASP A 2 33.95 -5.69 -33.76
C ASP A 2 33.83 -6.31 -32.36
N ARG A 3 32.67 -6.12 -31.74
CA ARG A 3 32.33 -6.42 -30.34
C ARG A 3 32.27 -7.93 -30.01
N ARG A 4 32.66 -8.78 -30.96
CA ARG A 4 32.45 -10.23 -30.92
C ARG A 4 33.70 -11.04 -30.59
N ASP A 5 34.87 -10.43 -30.64
CA ASP A 5 36.14 -11.13 -30.35
C ASP A 5 36.54 -11.10 -28.87
N PHE A 6 35.89 -10.26 -28.06
CA PHE A 6 36.24 -10.11 -26.64
C PHE A 6 35.76 -11.26 -25.73
N ILE A 7 34.76 -12.05 -26.16
CA ILE A 7 34.17 -13.10 -25.29
C ILE A 7 34.95 -14.42 -25.30
N LYS A 8 35.99 -14.60 -26.13
CA LYS A 8 36.62 -15.92 -26.31
C LYS A 8 37.91 -16.20 -25.56
N ALA A 9 38.41 -15.32 -24.69
CA ALA A 9 39.72 -15.56 -24.06
C ALA A 9 39.79 -15.14 -22.59
N THR A 10 39.24 -15.97 -21.68
CA THR A 10 39.88 -16.26 -20.37
C THR A 10 39.19 -17.44 -19.69
N GLY A 11 39.52 -18.65 -20.14
CA GLY A 11 39.42 -19.85 -19.31
C GLY A 11 40.62 -19.90 -18.38
N GLY A 12 40.39 -19.87 -17.06
CA GLY A 12 41.41 -19.99 -16.03
C GLY A 12 40.81 -20.64 -14.79
N LEU A 13 41.19 -21.90 -14.57
CA LEU A 13 40.82 -22.73 -13.43
C LEU A 13 41.26 -22.10 -12.08
N ILE A 14 40.34 -22.00 -11.12
CA ILE A 14 40.68 -22.00 -9.69
C ILE A 14 40.01 -23.22 -9.06
N ALA A 15 40.85 -24.17 -8.67
CA ALA A 15 40.48 -25.29 -7.81
C ALA A 15 40.40 -24.80 -6.35
N GLY A 16 39.38 -25.27 -5.63
CA GLY A 16 39.45 -25.38 -4.16
C GLY A 16 38.85 -24.22 -3.36
N ALA A 17 37.53 -24.25 -3.17
CA ALA A 17 36.93 -24.08 -1.84
C ALA A 17 35.53 -24.68 -1.90
N ALA A 18 35.22 -25.61 -1.00
CA ALA A 18 33.90 -26.17 -0.85
C ALA A 18 32.90 -25.02 -0.69
N ALA A 19 32.00 -24.86 -1.67
CA ALA A 19 30.84 -24.01 -1.53
C ALA A 19 29.94 -24.66 -0.46
N LEU A 20 30.12 -24.23 0.79
CA LEU A 20 29.06 -24.35 1.76
C LEU A 20 27.82 -23.73 1.11
N PRO A 21 26.63 -24.36 1.17
CA PRO A 21 25.43 -23.63 0.83
C PRO A 21 25.43 -22.42 1.77
N ALA A 22 25.60 -21.22 1.20
CA ALA A 22 25.19 -20.03 1.88
C ALA A 22 23.69 -20.24 2.10
N HIS A 23 23.32 -20.75 3.28
CA HIS A 23 22.02 -20.44 3.84
C HIS A 23 22.04 -18.93 3.94
N ALA A 24 21.55 -18.28 2.88
CA ALA A 24 20.97 -16.97 3.00
C ALA A 24 19.95 -17.14 4.11
N GLN A 25 20.36 -16.78 5.32
CA GLN A 25 19.42 -16.59 6.40
C GLN A 25 18.51 -15.51 5.85
N ASP A 26 17.29 -15.88 5.48
CA ASP A 26 16.25 -14.92 5.17
C ASP A 26 16.17 -14.03 6.40
N ALA A 27 16.78 -12.85 6.31
CA ALA A 27 16.68 -11.85 7.35
C ALA A 27 15.17 -11.66 7.57
N PRO A 28 14.69 -11.63 8.84
CA PRO A 28 13.27 -11.44 9.09
C PRO A 28 12.83 -10.23 8.26
N PRO A 29 11.76 -10.35 7.46
CA PRO A 29 11.40 -9.31 6.51
C PRO A 29 11.36 -7.99 7.28
N GLY A 30 12.16 -7.03 6.83
CA GLY A 30 12.18 -5.68 7.39
C GLY A 30 10.79 -5.05 7.29
N ARG A 31 10.68 -3.77 7.64
CA ARG A 31 9.40 -3.04 7.57
C ARG A 31 8.70 -3.26 6.22
N ILE A 32 7.49 -3.83 6.26
CA ILE A 32 6.63 -4.00 5.09
C ILE A 32 5.66 -2.83 5.02
N VAL A 33 5.54 -2.20 3.84
CA VAL A 33 4.65 -1.06 3.60
C VAL A 33 3.58 -1.46 2.60
N TYR A 34 2.30 -1.36 3.00
CA TYR A 34 1.16 -1.64 2.12
C TYR A 34 0.47 -0.36 1.67
N PRO A 35 0.20 -0.18 0.36
CA PRO A 35 -0.61 0.94 -0.10
C PRO A 35 -2.07 0.74 0.32
N LEU A 36 -2.60 1.67 1.12
CA LEU A 36 -3.99 1.63 1.62
C LEU A 36 -4.92 2.62 0.90
N ASN A 37 -4.48 3.20 -0.22
CA ASN A 37 -5.20 4.30 -0.87
C ASN A 37 -6.58 3.93 -1.43
N ARG A 38 -6.76 2.70 -1.90
CA ARG A 38 -7.96 2.27 -2.64
C ARG A 38 -8.99 1.63 -1.73
N ASN A 39 -10.21 1.45 -2.23
CA ASN A 39 -11.29 0.67 -1.61
C ASN A 39 -11.80 1.24 -0.26
N TRP A 40 -11.83 2.57 -0.16
CA TRP A 40 -12.51 3.27 0.93
C TRP A 40 -13.98 3.48 0.61
N ARG A 41 -14.78 3.59 1.66
CA ARG A 41 -16.20 3.97 1.64
C ARG A 41 -16.37 5.29 2.36
N PHE A 42 -17.01 6.26 1.73
CA PHE A 42 -17.16 7.63 2.20
C PHE A 42 -18.63 8.00 2.42
N SER A 43 -18.91 8.68 3.53
CA SER A 43 -20.18 9.36 3.78
C SER A 43 -19.93 10.78 4.29
N ALA A 44 -20.60 11.74 3.66
CA ALA A 44 -20.63 13.14 4.10
C ALA A 44 -21.61 13.38 5.27
N THR A 45 -22.53 12.43 5.51
CA THR A 45 -23.55 12.50 6.56
C THR A 45 -23.45 11.25 7.43
N PRO A 46 -22.40 11.12 8.26
CA PRO A 46 -22.19 9.93 9.06
C PRO A 46 -23.17 9.85 10.23
N SER A 47 -23.46 8.62 10.65
CA SER A 47 -24.14 8.33 11.92
C SER A 47 -23.15 7.73 12.91
N GLU A 48 -23.46 7.82 14.19
CA GLU A 48 -22.68 7.17 15.26
C GLU A 48 -22.53 5.65 15.04
N ALA A 49 -23.61 4.99 14.57
CA ALA A 49 -23.60 3.58 14.21
C ALA A 49 -22.58 3.25 13.10
N GLY A 50 -22.26 4.24 12.25
CA GLY A 50 -21.25 4.17 11.21
C GLY A 50 -19.82 3.91 11.72
N ARG A 51 -19.57 3.93 13.03
CA ARG A 51 -18.27 3.54 13.61
C ARG A 51 -18.18 2.05 13.95
N ALA A 52 -19.31 1.33 13.97
CA ALA A 52 -19.32 -0.08 14.33
C ALA A 52 -18.64 -0.97 13.26
N PRO A 53 -17.84 -1.98 13.63
CA PRO A 53 -17.15 -2.85 12.68
C PRO A 53 -18.07 -3.56 11.68
N ARG A 54 -19.28 -3.91 12.12
CA ARG A 54 -20.28 -4.65 11.33
C ARG A 54 -21.36 -3.76 10.70
N PHE A 55 -21.21 -2.43 10.76
CA PHE A 55 -22.14 -1.51 10.08
C PHE A 55 -22.13 -1.72 8.57
N ASP A 56 -23.31 -1.71 7.97
CA ASP A 56 -23.48 -1.80 6.51
C ASP A 56 -23.18 -0.44 5.85
N ASP A 57 -22.03 -0.37 5.18
CA ASP A 57 -21.57 0.78 4.41
C ASP A 57 -21.75 0.58 2.89
N SER A 58 -22.60 -0.37 2.48
CA SER A 58 -22.86 -0.66 1.07
C SER A 58 -23.31 0.57 0.27
N ALA A 59 -24.12 1.42 0.89
CA ALA A 59 -24.64 2.67 0.35
C ALA A 59 -23.61 3.82 0.30
N PHE A 60 -22.45 3.69 0.95
CA PHE A 60 -21.44 4.75 0.97
C PHE A 60 -20.68 4.81 -0.37
N ALA A 61 -20.27 6.03 -0.75
CA ALA A 61 -19.52 6.29 -1.96
C ALA A 61 -18.17 5.56 -1.93
N ARG A 62 -17.77 4.92 -3.04
CA ARG A 62 -16.44 4.30 -3.16
C ARG A 62 -15.43 5.36 -3.56
N VAL A 63 -14.37 5.50 -2.77
CA VAL A 63 -13.34 6.54 -3.00
C VAL A 63 -11.92 5.96 -2.93
N THR A 64 -10.96 6.70 -3.49
CA THR A 64 -9.52 6.45 -3.36
C THR A 64 -8.89 7.70 -2.76
N ILE A 65 -8.06 7.54 -1.74
CA ILE A 65 -7.35 8.67 -1.11
C ILE A 65 -6.05 9.01 -1.87
N PRO A 66 -5.63 10.28 -1.96
CA PRO A 66 -6.25 11.45 -1.33
C PRO A 66 -7.62 11.82 -1.94
N HIS A 67 -8.59 12.10 -1.07
CA HIS A 67 -9.98 12.44 -1.41
C HIS A 67 -10.41 13.65 -0.57
N ALA A 68 -11.03 14.65 -1.21
CA ALA A 68 -11.62 15.78 -0.52
C ALA A 68 -13.03 15.42 -0.04
N ASN A 69 -13.42 15.79 1.18
CA ASN A 69 -14.77 15.53 1.69
C ASN A 69 -15.87 16.19 0.84
N ILE A 70 -15.55 17.27 0.15
CA ILE A 70 -16.38 17.92 -0.86
C ILE A 70 -15.48 18.54 -1.94
N ARG A 71 -15.98 18.66 -3.17
CA ARG A 71 -15.32 19.43 -4.23
C ARG A 71 -15.99 20.79 -4.32
N LEU A 72 -15.18 21.84 -4.18
CA LEU A 72 -15.65 23.23 -4.21
C LEU A 72 -15.10 23.96 -5.44
N PRO A 73 -15.76 25.04 -5.88
CA PRO A 73 -15.19 25.96 -6.85
C PRO A 73 -13.85 26.54 -6.36
N TRP A 74 -13.07 27.08 -7.30
CA TRP A 74 -11.80 27.73 -6.96
C TRP A 74 -11.96 28.95 -6.05
N HIS A 75 -13.07 29.69 -6.20
CA HIS A 75 -13.37 30.89 -5.44
C HIS A 75 -14.87 30.98 -5.12
N GLY A 76 -15.22 31.74 -4.07
CA GLY A 76 -16.60 32.02 -3.71
C GLY A 76 -17.33 30.88 -3.00
N PHE A 77 -16.59 29.99 -2.32
CA PHE A 77 -17.17 29.05 -1.35
C PHE A 77 -17.08 29.63 0.07
N ASP A 78 -17.98 29.18 0.93
CA ASP A 78 -17.96 29.50 2.35
C ASP A 78 -17.21 28.42 3.13
N GLU A 79 -16.57 28.79 4.24
CA GLU A 79 -15.90 27.84 5.14
C GLU A 79 -16.82 26.70 5.59
N LYS A 80 -18.10 27.04 5.81
CA LYS A 80 -19.13 26.11 6.25
C LYS A 80 -19.41 25.00 5.24
N ASP A 81 -19.09 25.20 3.96
CA ASP A 81 -19.37 24.23 2.90
C ASP A 81 -18.54 22.94 3.06
N PHE A 82 -17.38 23.02 3.71
CA PHE A 82 -16.52 21.85 3.98
C PHE A 82 -16.34 21.54 5.47
N ALA A 83 -16.76 22.44 6.37
CA ALA A 83 -16.64 22.28 7.82
C ALA A 83 -17.72 21.34 8.41
N PHE A 84 -17.79 20.11 7.90
CA PHE A 84 -18.69 19.07 8.39
C PHE A 84 -17.94 17.79 8.76
N VAL A 85 -18.54 17.00 9.66
CA VAL A 85 -18.01 15.69 10.04
C VAL A 85 -18.31 14.69 8.92
N SER A 86 -17.27 14.04 8.40
CA SER A 86 -17.40 12.96 7.43
C SER A 86 -16.81 11.66 7.96
N LEU A 87 -17.19 10.54 7.34
CA LEU A 87 -16.73 9.21 7.74
C LEU A 87 -16.12 8.47 6.56
N TYR A 88 -14.94 7.93 6.80
CA TYR A 88 -14.20 7.06 5.89
C TYR A 88 -14.07 5.67 6.51
N ARG A 89 -14.54 4.64 5.81
CA ARG A 89 -14.47 3.24 6.24
C ARG A 89 -13.61 2.44 5.25
N ARG A 90 -12.69 1.65 5.78
CA ARG A 90 -11.86 0.70 5.02
C ARG A 90 -11.89 -0.66 5.71
N ARG A 91 -12.38 -1.67 5.00
CA ARG A 91 -12.20 -3.08 5.41
C ARG A 91 -10.88 -3.60 4.85
N PHE A 92 -10.02 -4.12 5.71
CA PHE A 92 -8.81 -4.84 5.30
C PHE A 92 -8.69 -6.13 6.11
N LYS A 93 -7.97 -7.11 5.55
CA LYS A 93 -7.59 -8.34 6.25
C LYS A 93 -6.09 -8.26 6.48
N LEU A 94 -5.65 -8.54 7.70
CA LEU A 94 -4.23 -8.64 7.99
C LEU A 94 -3.65 -9.83 7.19
N PRO A 95 -2.59 -9.63 6.37
CA PRO A 95 -1.92 -10.71 5.68
C PRO A 95 -1.46 -11.82 6.65
N PRO A 96 -1.52 -13.10 6.24
CA PRO A 96 -0.94 -14.20 7.00
C PRO A 96 0.54 -13.95 7.30
N GLY A 97 1.02 -14.39 8.46
CA GLY A 97 2.44 -14.23 8.86
C GLY A 97 2.82 -12.87 9.47
N LEU A 98 1.88 -11.92 9.55
CA LEU A 98 2.07 -10.64 10.24
C LEU A 98 1.49 -10.59 11.65
N LYS A 99 0.83 -11.66 12.12
CA LYS A 99 0.30 -11.71 13.48
C LYS A 99 1.45 -11.69 14.49
N GLY A 100 1.44 -10.73 15.40
CA GLY A 100 2.50 -10.56 16.41
C GLY A 100 3.73 -9.80 15.94
N ARG A 101 3.67 -9.18 14.75
CA ARG A 101 4.61 -8.15 14.30
C ARG A 101 4.04 -6.76 14.55
#